data_AF-A0AAD5NFZ3-F1
#
_entry.id   AF-A0AAD5NFZ3-F1
#
_cell.length_a   1.000
_cell.length_b   1.000
_cell.length_c   1.000
_cell.angle_alpha   90.00
_cell.angle_beta   90.00
_cell.angle_gamma   90.00
#
_symmetry.space_group_name_H-M   'P 1'
#
loop_
_entity.id
_entity.type
_entity.pdbx_description
1 polymer ?
#
loop_
_entity_poly.entity_id
_entity_poly.type
_entity_poly.pdbx_seq_one_letter_code
_entity_poly.pdbx_strand_id
1 'polypeptide(L)'
;MLEVDNLFITGFILPLEASSEKGFRCEGFGRIESWTISGYDEGSPVIWVSTDVADYDCVRPASNYKMLYNLFFENARACMEVYKILSKTCGGSPDLTLDELLGKVVRSMSDSKSFPNDIQSTDWFG
;
A
#
# COMPACT_ATOMS: atom_id res chain seq x y z
N MET A 1 -15.24 4.38 -17.66
CA MET A 1 -13.77 4.30 -17.52
C MET A 1 -13.34 5.70 -17.15
N LEU A 2 -13.12 5.97 -15.86
CA LEU A 2 -12.72 7.31 -15.42
C LEU A 2 -11.32 7.54 -15.97
N GLU A 3 -11.12 8.62 -16.73
CA GLU A 3 -9.77 9.08 -17.07
C GLU A 3 -9.03 9.27 -15.75
N VAL A 4 -8.01 8.45 -15.52
CA VAL A 4 -7.11 8.66 -14.39
C VAL A 4 -6.24 9.83 -14.81
N ASP A 5 -6.44 10.97 -14.16
CA ASP A 5 -5.58 12.15 -14.33
C ASP A 5 -4.11 11.74 -14.18
N ASN A 6 -3.22 12.42 -14.91
CA ASN A 6 -1.79 12.19 -14.76
C ASN A 6 -1.37 12.46 -13.31
N LEU A 7 -0.94 11.41 -12.59
CA LEU A 7 -0.43 11.51 -11.23
C LEU A 7 1.09 11.72 -11.26
N PHE A 8 1.56 12.69 -10.48
CA PHE A 8 2.98 13.04 -10.38
C PHE A 8 3.46 12.96 -8.93
N ILE A 9 4.75 12.72 -8.75
CA ILE A 9 5.35 12.50 -7.44
C ILE A 9 6.04 13.78 -6.97
N THR A 10 5.90 14.09 -5.68
CA THR A 10 6.71 15.09 -4.98
C THR A 10 7.25 14.46 -3.72
N GLY A 11 8.58 14.52 -3.51
CA GLY A 11 9.20 13.84 -2.39
C GLY A 11 10.72 14.00 -2.35
N PHE A 12 11.33 13.32 -1.37
CA PHE A 12 12.78 13.17 -1.30
C PHE A 12 13.16 11.81 -1.88
N ILE A 13 13.97 11.83 -2.93
CA ILE A 13 14.53 10.61 -3.52
C ILE A 13 15.81 10.27 -2.76
N LEU A 14 15.87 9.04 -2.28
CA LEU A 14 17.01 8.47 -1.57
C LEU A 14 17.59 7.33 -2.43
N PRO A 15 18.92 7.10 -2.41
CA PRO A 15 19.48 5.86 -2.91
C PRO A 15 18.85 4.66 -2.21
N LEU A 16 18.52 3.61 -2.96
CA LEU A 16 17.89 2.39 -2.43
C LEU A 16 18.80 1.72 -1.38
N GLU A 17 20.10 1.67 -1.66
CA GLU A 17 21.09 1.18 -0.71
C GLU A 17 21.48 2.28 0.28
N ALA A 18 21.55 1.90 1.56
CA ALA A 18 21.90 2.82 2.63
C ALA A 18 23.27 3.45 2.40
N SER A 19 23.27 4.70 1.95
CA SER A 19 24.46 5.52 1.81
C SER A 19 24.34 6.75 2.70
N SER A 20 25.48 7.34 3.05
CA SER A 20 25.54 8.61 3.81
C SER A 20 25.10 9.83 2.98
N GLU A 21 24.58 9.61 1.76
CA GLU A 21 24.19 10.65 0.83
C GLU A 21 22.88 11.32 1.26
N LYS A 22 22.83 12.63 1.06
CA LYS A 22 21.62 13.42 1.33
C LYS A 22 20.64 13.20 0.18
N GLY A 23 19.41 12.84 0.51
CA GLY A 23 18.34 12.73 -0.48
C GLY A 23 18.09 14.04 -1.22
N PHE A 24 17.58 13.92 -2.45
CA PHE A 24 17.28 15.05 -3.30
C PHE A 24 15.77 15.32 -3.33
N ARG A 25 15.37 16.59 -3.10
CA ARG A 25 13.96 16.99 -3.18
C ARG A 25 13.57 17.17 -4.64
N CYS A 26 12.57 16.43 -5.08
CA CYS A 26 11.97 16.54 -6.41
C CYS A 26 10.51 16.95 -6.29
N GLU A 27 10.05 17.83 -7.17
CA GLU A 27 8.67 18.34 -7.18
C GLU A 27 8.02 18.04 -8.54
N GLY A 28 6.82 17.47 -8.50
CA GLY A 28 6.04 17.11 -9.69
C GLY A 28 6.77 16.23 -10.70
N PHE A 29 7.74 15.43 -10.26
CA PHE A 29 8.53 14.58 -11.13
C PHE A 29 7.79 13.27 -11.42
N GLY A 30 8.14 12.64 -12.54
CA GLY A 30 7.77 11.26 -12.85
C GLY A 30 6.25 11.03 -12.88
N ARG A 31 5.67 11.05 -14.08
CA ARG A 31 4.31 10.55 -14.21
C ARG A 31 4.29 9.09 -13.77
N ILE A 32 3.36 8.75 -12.88
CA ILE A 32 3.19 7.36 -12.44
C ILE A 32 2.60 6.57 -13.62
N GLU A 33 3.36 5.60 -14.11
CA GLU A 33 2.93 4.66 -15.17
C GLU A 33 2.24 3.44 -14.56
N SER A 34 2.75 2.97 -13.42
CA SER A 34 2.19 1.83 -12.69
C SER A 34 2.61 1.85 -11.23
N TRP A 35 2.00 0.96 -10.45
CA TRP A 35 2.35 0.70 -9.06
C TRP A 35 2.24 -0.80 -8.77
N THR A 36 2.99 -1.27 -7.77
CA THR A 36 2.90 -2.66 -7.30
C THR A 36 3.10 -2.75 -5.79
N ILE A 37 2.62 -3.85 -5.21
CA ILE A 37 2.86 -4.21 -3.81
C ILE A 37 3.80 -5.40 -3.81
N SER A 38 4.86 -5.34 -3.01
CA SER A 38 5.70 -6.48 -2.66
C SER A 38 5.75 -6.63 -1.13
N GLY A 39 6.70 -7.43 -0.61
CA GLY A 39 6.83 -7.62 0.84
C GLY A 39 6.05 -8.82 1.40
N TYR A 40 5.44 -9.63 0.52
CA TYR A 40 4.59 -10.77 0.89
C TYR A 40 5.30 -11.77 1.80
N ASP A 41 6.61 -11.95 1.64
CA ASP A 41 7.44 -12.87 2.43
C ASP A 41 8.07 -12.17 3.66
N GLU A 42 8.28 -10.86 3.60
CA GLU A 42 8.89 -10.02 4.63
C GLU A 42 7.90 -9.56 5.71
N GLY A 43 6.61 -9.77 5.49
CA GLY A 43 5.55 -9.58 6.49
C GLY A 43 4.97 -8.17 6.59
N SER A 44 5.50 -7.19 5.84
CA SER A 44 4.97 -5.82 5.73
C SER A 44 4.86 -5.39 4.27
N PRO A 45 3.81 -4.65 3.88
CA PRO A 45 3.68 -4.15 2.51
C PRO A 45 4.82 -3.21 2.16
N VAL A 46 5.38 -3.40 0.97
CA VAL A 46 6.27 -2.44 0.31
C VAL A 46 5.55 -1.95 -0.93
N ILE A 47 5.38 -0.64 -1.04
CA ILE A 47 4.66 0.00 -2.13
C ILE A 47 5.67 0.58 -3.10
N TRP A 48 5.58 0.14 -4.35
CA TRP A 48 6.41 0.63 -5.44
C TRP A 48 5.58 1.48 -6.40
N VAL A 49 6.18 2.57 -6.87
CA VAL A 49 5.66 3.35 -7.99
C VAL A 49 6.70 3.37 -9.10
N SER A 50 6.24 3.15 -10.32
CA SER A 50 7.10 3.10 -11.51
C SER A 50 6.82 4.31 -12.39
N THR A 51 7.88 4.95 -12.84
CA THR A 51 7.83 6.02 -13.85
C THR A 51 8.51 5.53 -15.13
N ASP A 52 8.63 6.42 -16.13
CA ASP A 52 9.40 6.16 -17.34
C ASP A 52 10.92 6.02 -17.11
N VAL A 53 11.43 6.45 -15.95
CA VAL A 53 12.86 6.48 -15.65
C VAL A 53 13.27 5.41 -14.64
N ALA A 54 12.46 5.15 -13.61
CA ALA A 54 12.84 4.26 -12.52
C ALA A 54 11.64 3.76 -11.70
N ASP A 55 11.91 2.78 -10.83
CA ASP A 55 11.03 2.32 -9.78
C ASP A 55 11.42 2.95 -8.44
N TYR A 56 10.43 3.32 -7.64
CA TYR A 56 10.61 3.98 -6.34
C TYR A 56 9.88 3.25 -5.24
N ASP A 57 10.60 2.88 -4.18
CA ASP A 57 10.04 2.39 -2.91
C ASP A 57 9.47 3.57 -2.09
N CYS A 58 8.18 3.50 -1.78
CA CYS A 58 7.49 4.47 -0.95
C CYS A 58 7.76 4.23 0.54
N VAL A 59 8.79 4.89 1.08
CA VAL A 59 9.22 4.69 2.47
C VAL A 59 8.36 5.46 3.48
N ARG A 60 8.18 6.78 3.28
CA ARG A 60 7.47 7.65 4.24
C ARG A 60 6.66 8.73 3.54
N PRO A 61 5.34 8.83 3.78
CA PRO A 61 4.53 9.88 3.17
C PRO A 61 4.83 11.26 3.76
N ALA A 62 4.60 12.31 2.96
CA ALA A 62 4.52 13.67 3.45
C ALA A 62 3.34 13.85 4.42
N SER A 63 3.45 14.76 5.39
CA SER A 63 2.44 14.93 6.45
C SER A 63 1.03 15.22 5.91
N ASN A 64 0.93 15.99 4.82
CA ASN A 64 -0.32 16.32 4.14
C ASN A 64 -0.88 15.17 3.28
N TYR A 65 -0.05 14.21 2.88
CA TYR A 65 -0.46 13.03 2.12
C TYR A 65 -0.68 11.79 3.00
N LYS A 66 -0.26 11.85 4.26
CA LYS A 66 -0.22 10.72 5.20
C LYS A 66 -1.55 10.00 5.35
N MET A 67 -2.68 10.72 5.39
CA MET A 67 -4.00 10.08 5.54
C MET A 67 -4.34 9.19 4.34
N LEU A 68 -4.19 9.72 3.12
CA LEU A 68 -4.46 8.96 1.89
C LEU A 68 -3.48 7.79 1.74
N TYR A 69 -2.21 8.03 2.02
CA TYR A 69 -1.20 6.97 2.01
C TYR A 69 -1.52 5.85 3.00
N ASN A 70 -1.94 6.19 4.22
CA ASN A 70 -2.30 5.19 5.23
C ASN A 70 -3.49 4.33 4.80
N LEU A 71 -4.52 4.92 4.17
CA LEU A 71 -5.64 4.16 3.64
C LEU A 71 -5.17 3.18 2.55
N PHE A 72 -4.31 3.64 1.64
CA PHE A 72 -3.74 2.79 0.61
C PHE A 72 -2.86 1.68 1.20
N PHE A 73 -2.08 1.99 2.24
CA PHE A 73 -1.25 1.03 2.95
C PHE A 73 -2.08 -0.06 3.65
N GLU A 74 -3.20 0.28 4.29
CA GLU A 74 -4.09 -0.71 4.90
C GLU A 74 -4.77 -1.59 3.84
N ASN A 75 -5.10 -1.05 2.66
CA ASN A 75 -5.53 -1.87 1.52
C ASN A 75 -4.44 -2.85 1.07
N ALA A 76 -3.20 -2.39 0.97
CA ALA A 76 -2.07 -3.24 0.62
C ALA A 76 -1.84 -4.35 1.66
N ARG A 77 -1.96 -4.02 2.95
CA ARG A 77 -1.92 -4.99 4.05
C ARG A 77 -3.05 -6.02 3.92
N ALA A 78 -4.28 -5.60 3.62
CA ALA A 78 -5.39 -6.52 3.42
C ALA A 78 -5.10 -7.50 2.26
N CYS A 79 -4.55 -7.03 1.13
CA CYS A 79 -4.13 -7.89 0.03
C CYS A 79 -3.10 -8.93 0.47
N MET A 80 -2.11 -8.55 1.28
CA MET A 80 -1.13 -9.48 1.82
C MET A 80 -1.71 -10.51 2.77
N GLU A 81 -2.62 -10.09 3.65
CA GLU A 81 -3.29 -11.03 4.57
C GLU A 81 -4.12 -12.05 3.81
N VAL A 82 -4.85 -11.62 2.78
CA VAL A 82 -5.55 -12.53 1.87
C VAL A 82 -4.58 -13.50 1.21
N TYR A 83 -3.45 -13.01 0.67
CA TYR A 83 -2.42 -13.86 0.06
C TYR A 83 -1.90 -14.90 1.06
N LYS A 84 -1.52 -14.50 2.28
CA LYS A 84 -1.00 -15.42 3.30
C LYS A 84 -2.02 -16.48 3.70
N ILE A 85 -3.30 -16.09 3.84
CA ILE A 85 -4.38 -17.00 4.22
C ILE A 85 -4.64 -18.06 3.13
N LEU A 86 -4.50 -17.68 1.86
CA LEU A 86 -4.74 -18.58 0.72
C LEU A 86 -3.50 -19.36 0.28
N SER A 87 -2.30 -18.80 0.47
CA SER A 87 -1.06 -19.35 -0.04
C SER A 87 -0.59 -20.56 0.77
N LYS A 88 -0.43 -21.70 0.10
CA LYS A 88 0.10 -22.93 0.70
C LYS A 88 1.54 -22.76 1.21
N THR A 89 2.34 -21.91 0.56
CA THR A 89 3.73 -21.65 0.99
C THR A 89 3.79 -20.91 2.33
N CYS A 90 2.74 -20.15 2.66
CA CYS A 90 2.58 -19.47 3.94
C CYS A 90 1.81 -20.31 4.99
N GLY A 91 1.53 -21.58 4.70
CA GLY A 91 0.70 -22.45 5.56
C GLY A 91 -0.81 -22.20 5.45
N GLY A 92 -1.24 -21.40 4.46
CA GLY A 92 -2.64 -21.15 4.14
C GLY A 92 -3.32 -22.26 3.34
N SER A 93 -4.58 -22.03 2.97
CA SER A 93 -5.38 -22.96 2.15
C SER A 93 -6.21 -22.21 1.10
N PRO A 94 -6.13 -22.57 -0.19
CA PRO A 94 -6.96 -21.98 -1.23
C PRO A 94 -8.40 -22.54 -1.24
N ASP A 95 -8.67 -23.63 -0.51
CA ASP A 95 -9.97 -24.32 -0.50
C ASP A 95 -10.95 -23.72 0.52
N LEU A 96 -10.68 -22.51 1.02
CA LEU A 96 -11.53 -21.80 1.98
C LEU A 96 -12.80 -21.28 1.29
N THR A 97 -13.91 -21.32 2.02
CA THR A 97 -15.11 -20.59 1.64
C THR A 97 -14.89 -19.07 1.81
N LEU A 98 -15.73 -18.26 1.16
CA LEU A 98 -15.66 -16.81 1.27
C LEU A 98 -15.82 -16.34 2.72
N ASP A 99 -16.78 -16.90 3.47
CA ASP A 99 -17.02 -16.50 4.86
C ASP A 99 -15.84 -16.83 5.78
N GLU A 100 -15.18 -17.98 5.56
CA GLU A 100 -13.98 -18.35 6.30
C GLU A 100 -12.80 -17.43 5.97
N LEU A 101 -12.62 -17.06 4.70
CA LEU A 101 -11.60 -16.11 4.28
C LEU A 101 -11.84 -14.75 4.93
N LEU A 102 -13.06 -14.22 4.83
CA LEU A 102 -13.44 -12.93 5.43
C LEU A 102 -13.24 -12.94 6.94
N GLY A 103 -13.68 -13.98 7.64
CA GLY A 103 -13.50 -14.11 9.09
C GLY A 103 -12.03 -14.11 9.51
N LYS A 104 -11.15 -14.75 8.72
CA LYS A 104 -9.70 -14.74 8.96
C LYS A 104 -9.07 -13.37 8.70
N VAL A 105 -9.44 -12.71 7.59
CA VAL A 105 -8.93 -11.37 7.24
C VAL A 105 -9.35 -10.33 8.27
N VAL A 106 -10.63 -10.31 8.67
CA VAL A 106 -11.10 -9.37 9.71
C VAL A 106 -10.31 -9.56 11.01
N ARG A 107 -10.06 -10.82 11.40
CA ARG A 107 -9.29 -11.13 12.61
C ARG A 107 -7.83 -10.63 12.50
N SER A 108 -7.16 -10.81 11.36
CA SER A 108 -5.76 -10.36 11.20
C SER A 108 -5.62 -8.84 11.03
N MET A 109 -6.67 -8.18 10.53
CA MET A 109 -6.70 -6.72 10.35
C MET A 109 -7.11 -5.95 11.61
N SER A 110 -7.74 -6.62 12.59
CA SER A 110 -8.24 -6.00 13.84
C SER A 110 -7.13 -5.43 14.75
N ASP A 111 -5.88 -5.83 14.54
CA ASP A 111 -4.72 -5.31 15.29
C ASP A 111 -4.22 -3.94 14.78
N SER A 112 -4.80 -3.42 13.69
CA SER A 112 -4.42 -2.13 13.11
C SER A 112 -5.01 -0.95 13.90
N LYS A 113 -4.16 -0.03 14.36
CA LYS A 113 -4.56 1.26 14.96
C LYS A 113 -4.72 2.38 13.91
N SER A 114 -4.67 2.02 12.62
CA SER A 114 -4.52 2.97 11.52
C SER A 114 -5.83 3.55 11.00
N PHE A 115 -6.97 2.94 11.36
CA PHE A 115 -8.27 3.48 11.00
C PHE A 115 -8.56 4.72 11.86
N PRO A 116 -8.89 5.86 11.26
CA PRO A 116 -9.46 6.97 12.02
C PRO A 116 -10.74 6.46 12.69
N ASN A 117 -10.85 6.62 14.00
CA ASN A 117 -12.02 6.18 14.78
C ASN A 117 -13.34 6.90 14.40
N ASP A 118 -13.34 7.79 13.40
CA ASP A 118 -14.48 8.64 13.03
C ASP A 118 -14.69 8.74 11.51
N ILE A 119 -14.86 7.61 10.82
CA ILE A 119 -15.65 7.61 9.59
C ILE A 119 -16.84 6.70 9.84
N GLN A 120 -17.91 7.29 10.38
CA GLN A 120 -19.22 6.66 10.39
C GLN A 120 -19.56 6.28 8.95
N SER A 121 -19.85 4.99 8.76
CA SER A 121 -20.36 4.41 7.53
C SER A 121 -21.79 4.91 7.27
N THR A 122 -21.91 6.17 6.87
CA THR A 122 -23.12 6.73 6.27
C THR A 122 -22.65 7.75 5.25
N ASP A 123 -23.05 7.53 4.00
CA ASP A 123 -22.96 8.44 2.84
C ASP A 123 -21.90 8.10 1.78
N TRP A 124 -21.89 6.86 1.31
CA TRP A 124 -21.33 6.49 -0.01
C TRP A 124 -22.40 6.27 -1.11
N PHE A 125 -23.65 6.67 -0.86
CA PHE A 125 -24.69 6.76 -1.90
C PHE A 125 -25.35 8.14 -1.84
N GLY A 126 -24.85 9.05 -2.67
CA GLY A 126 -25.42 10.37 -2.96
C GLY A 126 -24.97 10.82 -4.35
#